data_AF-A0AAW9ZE01-F1
#
_entry.id   AF-A0AAW9ZE01-F1
#
_cell.length_a   1.000
_cell.length_b   1.000
_cell.length_c   1.000
_cell.angle_alpha   90.00
_cell.angle_beta   90.00
_cell.angle_gamma   90.00
#
_symmetry.space_group_name_H-M   'P 1'
#
loop_
_entity.id
_entity.type
_entity.pdbx_description
1 polymer ?
#
loop_
_entity_poly.entity_id
_entity_poly.type
_entity_poly.pdbx_seq_one_letter_code
_entity_poly.pdbx_strand_id
1 'polypeptide(L)'
;MADVFGGEEFLNNLKNYCKVDQDFDDEIIIEMANAAAAMIAKAIDKSKTPDDYADEPRFKIAVMKQVKEDYYERGLTADSYRPEIGSGINGIINQLRSEVNTDETTEHDGTDNILLSPNGDQSGNSSTDQGSES
;
A
#
# COMPACT_ATOMS: atom_id res chain seq x y z
N MET A 1 4.59 24.68 17.38
CA MET A 1 4.53 23.22 17.62
C MET A 1 4.80 22.55 16.29
N ALA A 2 5.66 21.54 16.25
CA ALA A 2 5.75 20.68 15.08
C ALA A 2 4.37 20.05 14.85
N ASP A 3 3.89 20.10 13.61
CA ASP A 3 2.60 19.54 13.24
C ASP A 3 2.66 18.04 13.53
N VAL A 4 1.78 17.51 14.38
CA VAL A 4 1.77 16.09 14.70
C VAL A 4 0.92 15.40 13.65
N PHE A 5 1.54 14.56 12.82
CA PHE A 5 0.78 13.66 11.95
C PHE A 5 -0.29 12.93 12.78
N GLY A 6 -1.57 13.14 12.47
CA GLY A 6 -2.70 12.51 13.16
C GLY A 6 -3.08 13.11 14.54
N GLY A 7 -2.46 14.21 14.95
CA GLY A 7 -2.81 14.96 16.17
C GLY A 7 -2.50 14.26 17.49
N GLU A 8 -3.02 14.82 18.59
CA GLU A 8 -2.76 14.37 19.96
C GLU A 8 -3.20 12.92 20.21
N GLU A 9 -4.35 12.51 19.64
CA GLU A 9 -4.83 11.12 19.76
C GLU A 9 -3.83 10.13 19.14
N PHE A 10 -3.26 10.47 17.97
CA PHE A 10 -2.24 9.64 17.35
C PHE A 10 -0.97 9.57 18.21
N LEU A 11 -0.51 10.70 18.76
CA LEU A 11 0.65 10.73 19.64
C LEU A 11 0.45 9.85 20.88
N ASN A 12 -0.72 9.92 21.53
CA ASN A 12 -1.04 9.09 22.68
C ASN A 12 -1.04 7.59 22.32
N ASN A 13 -1.62 7.23 21.18
CA ASN A 13 -1.59 5.85 20.69
C ASN A 13 -0.16 5.38 20.36
N LEU A 14 0.65 6.25 19.76
CA LEU A 14 2.04 5.98 19.43
C LEU A 14 2.88 5.78 20.70
N LYS A 15 2.71 6.62 21.72
CA LYS A 15 3.37 6.47 23.03
C LYS A 15 3.01 5.14 23.69
N ASN A 16 1.73 4.79 23.70
CA ASN A 16 1.26 3.49 24.17
C ASN A 16 1.90 2.33 23.38
N TYR A 17 2.02 2.48 22.06
CA TYR A 17 2.64 1.48 21.19
C TYR A 17 4.14 1.29 21.47
N CYS A 18 4.85 2.40 21.75
CA CYS A 18 6.25 2.41 22.14
C CYS A 18 6.49 2.06 23.61
N LYS A 19 5.43 1.93 24.43
CA LYS A 19 5.49 1.76 25.89
C LYS A 19 6.23 2.89 26.59
N VAL A 20 5.94 4.12 26.17
CA VAL A 20 6.49 5.36 26.73
C VAL A 20 5.40 6.05 27.53
N ASP A 21 5.57 6.12 28.85
CA ASP A 21 4.58 6.72 29.76
C ASP A 21 4.89 8.19 30.10
N GLN A 22 6.13 8.61 29.86
CA GLN A 22 6.64 9.96 30.09
C GLN A 22 6.39 10.91 28.91
N ASP A 23 6.51 12.21 29.15
CA ASP A 23 6.34 13.24 28.12
C ASP A 23 7.66 13.86 27.63
N PHE A 24 8.80 13.54 28.27
CA PHE A 24 10.08 14.19 27.93
C PHE A 24 10.58 13.84 26.52
N ASP A 25 10.15 12.71 25.97
CA ASP A 25 10.50 12.24 24.63
C ASP A 25 9.48 12.67 23.56
N ASP A 26 8.42 13.40 23.93
CA ASP A 26 7.32 13.68 23.00
C ASP A 26 7.79 14.43 21.76
N GLU A 27 8.62 15.47 21.92
CA GLU A 27 9.15 16.23 20.78
C GLU A 27 9.90 15.33 19.79
N ILE A 28 10.74 14.43 20.30
CA ILE A 28 11.54 13.58 19.43
C ILE A 28 10.72 12.42 18.83
N ILE A 29 9.69 11.94 19.52
CA ILE A 29 8.73 10.96 19.01
C ILE A 29 7.91 11.60 17.88
N ILE A 30 7.49 12.86 18.03
CA ILE A 30 6.78 13.63 16.99
C ILE A 30 7.64 13.79 15.75
N GLU A 31 8.91 14.17 15.91
CA GLU A 31 9.83 14.29 14.76
C GLU A 31 10.01 12.96 14.02
N MET A 32 10.13 11.84 14.74
CA MET A 32 10.20 10.53 14.12
C MET A 32 8.91 10.15 13.41
N ALA A 33 7.75 10.42 14.02
CA ALA A 33 6.46 10.15 13.40
C ALA A 33 6.30 10.91 12.09
N ASN A 34 6.64 12.19 12.07
CA ASN A 34 6.56 13.02 10.86
C ASN A 34 7.51 12.54 9.77
N ALA A 35 8.75 12.18 10.14
CA ALA A 35 9.72 11.65 9.19
C ALA A 35 9.28 10.29 8.61
N ALA A 36 8.80 9.38 9.46
CA ALA A 36 8.30 8.08 9.06
C ALA A 36 7.05 8.21 8.17
N ALA A 37 6.09 9.06 8.54
CA ALA A 37 4.90 9.31 7.75
C ALA A 37 5.24 9.86 6.35
N ALA A 38 6.15 10.84 6.27
CA ALA A 38 6.59 11.38 4.99
C ALA A 38 7.27 10.31 4.11
N MET A 39 8.15 9.49 4.70
CA MET A 39 8.83 8.41 3.99
C MET A 39 7.84 7.36 3.46
N ILE A 40 6.90 6.93 4.30
CA ILE A 40 5.91 5.90 3.97
C ILE A 40 4.95 6.42 2.90
N ALA A 41 4.46 7.66 3.01
CA ALA A 41 3.58 8.28 2.01
C ALA A 41 4.23 8.27 0.63
N LYS A 42 5.51 8.69 0.55
CA LYS A 42 6.29 8.69 -0.69
C LYS A 42 6.63 7.29 -1.20
N ALA A 43 6.73 6.31 -0.31
CA ALA A 43 6.88 4.91 -0.70
C ALA A 43 5.59 4.36 -1.31
N ILE A 44 4.41 4.77 -0.83
CA ILE A 44 3.13 4.35 -1.42
C ILE A 44 2.95 5.04 -2.78
N ASP A 45 3.00 6.37 -2.81
CA ASP A 45 2.91 7.19 -4.01
C ASP A 45 3.75 8.47 -3.83
N LYS A 46 4.66 8.72 -4.78
CA LYS A 46 5.57 9.87 -4.77
C LYS A 46 4.83 11.21 -4.85
N SER A 47 3.61 11.26 -5.37
CA SER A 47 2.80 12.47 -5.46
C SER A 47 2.14 12.85 -4.12
N LYS A 48 1.91 11.87 -3.25
CA LYS A 48 1.12 12.01 -2.02
C LYS A 48 1.93 12.50 -0.83
N THR A 49 1.22 12.95 0.18
CA THR A 49 1.70 13.45 1.46
C THR A 49 1.08 12.64 2.60
N PRO A 50 1.58 12.76 3.85
CA PRO A 50 0.94 12.10 4.99
C PRO A 50 -0.55 12.42 5.15
N ASP A 51 -0.95 13.65 4.83
CA ASP A 51 -2.34 14.11 4.98
C ASP A 51 -3.31 13.35 4.08
N ASP A 52 -2.86 12.91 2.90
CA ASP A 52 -3.66 12.08 1.99
C ASP A 52 -4.05 10.72 2.60
N TYR A 53 -3.33 10.28 3.64
CA TYR A 53 -3.55 9.01 4.35
C TYR A 53 -3.94 9.23 5.82
N ALA A 54 -4.32 10.45 6.21
CA ALA A 54 -4.64 10.79 7.60
C ALA A 54 -5.81 9.98 8.18
N ASP A 55 -6.69 9.46 7.34
CA ASP A 55 -7.81 8.59 7.75
C ASP A 55 -7.56 7.10 7.52
N GLU A 56 -6.44 6.71 6.91
CA GLU A 56 -6.12 5.32 6.57
C GLU A 56 -5.47 4.59 7.77
N PRO A 57 -6.16 3.61 8.40
CA PRO A 57 -5.65 2.95 9.60
C PRO A 57 -4.35 2.16 9.36
N ARG A 58 -4.20 1.54 8.17
CA ARG A 58 -3.00 0.77 7.82
C ARG A 58 -1.78 1.69 7.73
N PHE A 59 -1.96 2.90 7.22
CA PHE A 59 -0.93 3.92 7.18
C PHE A 59 -0.50 4.32 8.59
N LYS A 60 -1.45 4.64 9.49
CA LYS A 60 -1.16 4.93 10.90
C LYS A 60 -0.40 3.80 11.59
N ILE A 61 -0.80 2.54 11.35
CA ILE A 61 -0.12 1.36 11.90
C ILE A 61 1.31 1.23 11.36
N ALA A 62 1.53 1.49 10.07
CA ALA A 62 2.87 1.47 9.48
C ALA A 62 3.78 2.54 10.11
N VAL A 63 3.27 3.76 10.32
CA VAL A 63 4.01 4.82 11.01
C VAL A 63 4.37 4.40 12.43
N MET A 64 3.40 3.91 13.22
CA MET A 64 3.66 3.46 14.59
C MET A 64 4.70 2.33 14.66
N LYS A 65 4.64 1.37 13.73
CA LYS A 65 5.64 0.31 13.60
C LYS A 65 7.03 0.86 13.32
N GLN A 66 7.15 1.76 12.35
CA GLN A 66 8.44 2.35 11.99
C GLN A 66 9.05 3.15 13.14
N VAL A 67 8.26 4.03 13.78
CA VAL A 67 8.72 4.84 14.90
C VAL A 67 9.14 3.99 16.10
N LYS A 68 8.40 2.90 16.39
CA LYS A 68 8.78 1.99 17.48
C LYS A 68 10.16 1.39 17.26
N GLU A 69 10.47 0.93 16.06
CA GLU A 69 11.78 0.35 15.75
C GLU A 69 12.87 1.44 15.84
N ASP A 70 12.65 2.61 15.23
CA ASP A 70 13.60 3.72 15.26
C ASP A 70 13.86 4.22 16.70
N TYR A 71 12.81 4.28 17.53
CA TYR A 71 12.91 4.66 18.94
C TYR A 71 13.67 3.62 19.77
N TYR A 72 13.43 2.33 19.54
CA TYR A 72 14.08 1.24 20.27
C TYR A 72 15.58 1.10 19.89
N GLU A 73 15.93 1.30 18.62
CA GLU A 73 17.30 1.17 18.13
C GLU A 73 18.22 2.34 18.55
N ARG A 74 17.67 3.49 18.94
CA ARG A 74 18.44 4.65 19.44
C ARG A 74 19.30 4.34 20.66
N GLY A 75 18.95 3.33 21.45
CA GLY A 75 19.73 2.89 22.61
C GLY A 75 20.74 1.77 22.32
N LEU A 76 20.62 1.06 21.19
CA LEU A 76 21.42 -0.13 20.87
C LEU A 76 22.56 0.15 19.88
N THR A 77 22.41 1.20 19.08
CA THR A 77 23.27 1.47 17.91
C THR A 77 24.60 2.17 18.19
N ALA A 78 24.94 2.44 19.46
CA ALA A 78 26.24 3.05 19.78
C ALA A 78 27.43 2.08 19.59
N ASP A 79 27.26 0.76 19.82
CA ASP A 79 28.39 -0.18 19.77
C ASP A 79 28.07 -1.61 19.31
N SER A 80 26.82 -1.99 19.01
CA SER A 80 26.49 -3.39 18.68
C SER A 80 25.38 -3.51 17.65
N TYR A 81 25.74 -4.05 16.48
CA TYR A 81 24.87 -4.66 15.47
C TYR A 81 23.59 -3.88 15.11
N ARG A 82 23.58 -3.24 13.93
CA ARG A 82 22.35 -2.73 13.30
C ARG A 82 21.63 -3.92 12.63
N PRO A 83 20.44 -4.33 13.09
CA PRO A 83 19.61 -5.28 12.34
C PRO A 83 19.31 -4.69 10.96
N GLU A 84 19.20 -5.53 9.93
CA GLU A 84 18.63 -5.07 8.66
C GLU A 84 17.23 -4.52 8.93
N ILE A 85 16.93 -3.32 8.40
CA ILE A 85 15.65 -2.61 8.58
C ILE A 85 14.50 -3.56 8.23
N GLY A 86 13.93 -4.17 9.27
CA GLY A 86 12.96 -5.24 9.18
C GLY A 86 11.58 -4.77 9.64
N SER A 87 11.21 -3.51 9.41
CA SER A 87 10.00 -2.92 9.99
C SER A 87 8.69 -3.59 9.54
N GLY A 88 8.74 -4.56 8.62
CA GLY A 88 7.58 -5.37 8.21
C GLY A 88 6.48 -4.55 7.53
N ILE A 89 6.67 -3.23 7.36
CA ILE A 89 5.70 -2.32 6.78
C ILE A 89 5.61 -2.47 5.25
N ASN A 90 6.56 -3.15 4.61
CA ASN A 90 6.57 -3.37 3.16
C ASN A 90 5.27 -4.03 2.67
N GLY A 91 4.69 -4.96 3.45
CA GLY A 91 3.41 -5.57 3.10
C GLY A 91 2.27 -4.54 3.06
N ILE A 92 2.23 -3.64 4.05
CA ILE A 92 1.25 -2.56 4.13
C ILE A 92 1.46 -1.57 2.97
N ILE A 93 2.71 -1.15 2.72
CA ILE A 93 3.05 -0.22 1.64
C ILE A 93 2.63 -0.79 0.30
N ASN A 94 2.94 -2.06 0.03
CA ASN A 94 2.60 -2.70 -1.24
C ASN A 94 1.07 -2.84 -1.43
N GLN A 95 0.34 -3.14 -0.36
CA GLN A 95 -1.13 -3.18 -0.40
C GLN A 95 -1.71 -1.81 -0.74
N LEU A 96 -1.32 -0.77 -0.01
CA LEU A 96 -1.78 0.60 -0.25
C LEU A 96 -1.40 1.09 -1.64
N ARG A 97 -0.17 0.78 -2.10
CA ARG A 97 0.29 1.13 -3.44
C ARG A 97 -0.57 0.45 -4.52
N SER A 98 -0.99 -0.79 -4.32
CA SER A 98 -1.85 -1.49 -5.29
C SER A 98 -3.21 -0.81 -5.43
N GLU A 99 -3.79 -0.34 -4.33
CA GLU A 99 -5.11 0.29 -4.31
C GLU A 99 -5.08 1.65 -5.03
N VAL A 100 -4.07 2.49 -4.74
CA VAL A 100 -3.89 3.80 -5.41
C VAL A 100 -3.75 3.66 -6.94
N ASN A 101 -3.01 2.65 -7.41
CA ASN A 101 -2.81 2.44 -8.85
C ASN A 101 -4.02 1.80 -9.55
N THR A 102 -4.95 1.18 -8.81
CA THR A 102 -6.13 0.54 -9.41
C THR A 102 -7.21 1.58 -9.75
N ASP A 103 -7.35 2.62 -8.91
CA ASP A 103 -8.30 3.71 -9.14
C ASP A 103 -8.00 4.53 -10.41
N GLU A 104 -6.77 4.49 -10.95
CA GLU A 104 -6.41 5.13 -12.22
C GLU A 104 -6.81 4.33 -13.47
N THR A 105 -7.32 3.09 -13.31
CA THR A 105 -7.61 2.20 -14.45
C THR A 105 -9.10 1.93 -14.71
N THR A 106 -10.02 2.54 -13.97
CA THR A 106 -11.47 2.42 -14.23
C THR A 106 -12.00 3.53 -15.14
N GLU A 107 -11.37 3.71 -16.30
CA GLU A 107 -12.01 4.28 -17.50
C GLU A 107 -11.66 3.39 -18.70
N HIS A 108 -12.24 2.19 -18.75
CA HIS A 108 -12.41 1.51 -20.03
C HIS A 108 -13.91 1.42 -20.31
N ASP A 109 -14.36 2.37 -21.13
CA ASP A 109 -15.68 2.41 -21.75
C ASP A 109 -16.02 1.03 -22.32
N GLY A 110 -17.03 0.41 -21.74
CA GLY A 110 -17.55 -0.88 -22.16
C GLY A 110 -18.41 -0.71 -23.40
N THR A 111 -17.79 -0.54 -24.56
CA THR A 111 -18.45 -0.69 -25.85
C THR A 111 -17.68 -1.62 -26.78
N ASP A 112 -17.39 -2.83 -26.32
CA ASP A 112 -17.11 -3.92 -27.26
C ASP A 112 -18.45 -4.50 -27.74
N ASN A 113 -18.86 -3.96 -28.89
CA ASN A 113 -19.95 -4.42 -29.73
C ASN A 113 -20.04 -5.95 -29.77
N ILE A 114 -21.16 -6.48 -29.25
CA ILE A 114 -21.69 -7.78 -29.67
C ILE A 114 -22.04 -7.64 -31.15
N LEU A 115 -21.10 -8.01 -32.03
CA LEU A 115 -21.40 -8.15 -33.45
C LEU A 115 -22.11 -9.49 -33.66
N LEU A 116 -23.42 -9.48 -33.38
CA LEU A 116 -24.35 -10.44 -33.96
C LEU A 116 -24.29 -10.24 -35.48
N SER A 117 -23.61 -11.12 -36.21
CA SER A 117 -23.77 -11.19 -37.67
C SER A 117 -25.09 -11.93 -37.97
N PRO A 118 -26.07 -11.31 -38.65
CA PRO A 118 -27.31 -11.95 -39.00
C PRO A 118 -27.17 -12.65 -40.37
N ASN A 119 -27.59 -13.92 -40.40
CA ASN A 119 -28.05 -14.68 -41.56
C ASN A 119 -27.05 -15.04 -42.69
N GLY A 120 -26.88 -16.34 -42.89
CA GLY A 120 -26.31 -16.95 -44.08
C GLY A 120 -26.58 -18.46 -44.10
N ASP A 121 -27.87 -18.85 -44.10
CA ASP A 121 -28.30 -20.19 -44.50
C ASP A 121 -28.03 -20.38 -46.00
N GLN A 122 -27.20 -21.37 -46.38
CA GLN A 122 -27.34 -22.11 -47.63
C GLN A 122 -26.81 -23.53 -47.50
N SER A 123 -27.75 -24.46 -47.51
CA SER A 123 -27.61 -25.85 -47.91
C SER A 123 -26.74 -26.04 -49.17
N GLY A 124 -25.88 -27.06 -49.18
CA GLY A 124 -25.12 -27.46 -50.38
C GLY A 124 -24.47 -28.82 -50.19
N ASN A 125 -25.24 -29.87 -50.42
CA ASN A 125 -24.85 -31.27 -50.42
C ASN A 125 -23.82 -31.56 -51.56
N SER A 126 -22.72 -32.27 -51.28
CA SER A 126 -22.13 -33.19 -52.26
C SER A 126 -21.30 -34.29 -51.58
N SER A 127 -21.81 -35.51 -51.69
CA SER A 127 -21.16 -36.77 -51.35
C SER A 127 -20.03 -37.10 -52.32
N THR A 128 -18.94 -37.68 -51.80
CA THR A 128 -18.16 -38.68 -52.54
C THR A 128 -17.56 -39.69 -51.57
N ASP A 129 -18.28 -40.80 -51.45
CA ASP A 129 -17.81 -42.16 -51.14
C ASP A 129 -16.86 -42.66 -52.25
N GLN A 130 -15.73 -43.29 -51.89
CA GLN A 130 -14.97 -44.40 -52.51
C GLN A 130 -13.66 -44.55 -51.68
N GLY A 131 -13.17 -45.67 -51.17
CA GLY A 131 -13.51 -47.09 -51.23
C GLY A 131 -12.31 -47.91 -50.69
N SER A 132 -12.63 -49.01 -50.01
CA SER A 132 -11.89 -50.31 -49.93
C SER A 132 -10.39 -50.37 -49.56
N GLU A 133 -10.15 -51.00 -48.41
CA GLU A 133 -9.33 -52.21 -48.20
C GLU A 133 -8.28 -52.61 -49.25
N SER A 134 -7.03 -52.78 -48.80
CA SER A 134 -6.12 -53.87 -49.15
C SER A 134 -5.05 -54.03 -48.08
#